data_AF-A0A315VMR6-F1
#
_entry.id   AF-A0A315VMR6-F1
#
_cell.length_a   1.000
_cell.length_b   1.000
_cell.length_c   1.000
_cell.angle_alpha   90.00
_cell.angle_beta   90.00
_cell.angle_gamma   90.00
#
_symmetry.space_group_name_H-M   'P 1'
#
loop_
_entity.id
_entity.type
_entity.pdbx_description
1 polymer ?
#
loop_
_entity_poly.entity_id
_entity_poly.type
_entity_poly.pdbx_seq_one_letter_code
_entity_poly.pdbx_strand_id
1 'polypeptide(L)'
;MPADYVNKLARMFQDIKVSEDLNQSFKEMHKHNKLALPADSVNIKILNAGAWSRSSEKVFVSLPTELEDLIPEVEDFYKKNHSGRKLHWHHLMSNGIVSAADLQQTQQNAQPTNPQPASRLQITFKNEVGQYDLEVTTFQLAVLFAWNQRPRERISFENLKLATELPDAELRRTLWSLVAFPKLKRQVLLYDPAVSSPKDFAEGTVFSVNQEKNSKVQKRGKINLIGRLQLTTERMREEENEGIVQLRILRTQEAIIQIMKMRKRINNAQLQTELVEILKNMFLPQKKMIKEQIEWLIDHKYIKRDETDINTFIYMA
;
A
#
# COMPACT_ATOMS: atom_id res chain seq x y z
N MET A 1 24.13 13.25 -1.81
CA MET A 1 23.10 12.23 -2.14
C MET A 1 23.40 11.67 -3.52
N PRO A 2 23.35 10.34 -3.72
CA PRO A 2 23.59 9.74 -5.03
C PRO A 2 22.58 10.23 -6.09
N ALA A 3 23.04 10.46 -7.32
CA ALA A 3 22.20 10.93 -8.43
C ALA A 3 20.99 10.01 -8.67
N ASP A 4 21.17 8.69 -8.50
CA ASP A 4 20.11 7.69 -8.65
C ASP A 4 18.91 7.93 -7.73
N TYR A 5 19.14 8.36 -6.49
CA TYR A 5 18.08 8.65 -5.53
C TYR A 5 17.28 9.90 -5.93
N VAL A 6 17.98 10.96 -6.33
CA VAL A 6 17.36 12.21 -6.81
C VAL A 6 16.55 11.95 -8.08
N ASN A 7 17.08 11.15 -9.01
CA ASN A 7 16.38 10.75 -10.23
C ASN A 7 15.11 9.94 -9.93
N LYS A 8 15.15 9.04 -8.93
CA LYS A 8 13.97 8.28 -8.51
C LYS A 8 12.88 9.19 -7.96
N LEU A 9 13.24 10.15 -7.09
CA LEU A 9 12.28 11.13 -6.56
C LEU A 9 11.71 12.03 -7.67
N ALA A 10 12.56 12.57 -8.55
CA ALA A 10 12.11 13.38 -9.68
C ALA A 10 11.12 12.60 -10.57
N ARG A 11 11.40 11.31 -10.81
CA ARG A 11 10.49 10.42 -11.56
C ARG A 11 9.15 10.27 -10.87
N MET A 12 9.10 10.14 -9.54
CA MET A 12 7.83 10.06 -8.81
C MET A 12 6.95 11.30 -9.05
N PHE A 13 7.52 12.52 -9.02
CA PHE A 13 6.75 13.73 -9.32
C PHE A 13 6.23 13.74 -10.77
N GLN A 14 7.04 13.28 -11.72
CA GLN A 14 6.63 13.14 -13.11
C GLN A 14 5.48 12.13 -13.27
N ASP A 15 5.56 10.98 -12.59
CA ASP A 15 4.51 9.96 -12.63
C ASP A 15 3.18 10.47 -12.08
N ILE A 16 3.19 11.27 -11.01
CA ILE A 16 1.96 11.88 -10.47
C ILE A 16 1.27 12.70 -11.55
N LYS A 17 2.02 13.56 -12.24
CA LYS A 17 1.47 14.42 -13.30
C LYS A 17 0.91 13.61 -14.46
N VAL A 18 1.67 12.65 -14.97
CA VAL A 18 1.22 11.74 -16.05
C VAL A 18 -0.03 10.97 -15.61
N SER A 19 -0.09 10.55 -14.35
CA SER A 19 -1.24 9.85 -13.81
C SER A 19 -2.47 10.74 -13.64
N GLU A 20 -2.31 12.04 -13.39
CA GLU A 20 -3.42 12.99 -13.32
C GLU A 20 -4.04 13.21 -14.70
N ASP A 21 -3.21 13.33 -15.73
CA ASP A 21 -3.66 13.42 -17.12
C ASP A 21 -4.43 12.15 -17.54
N LEU A 22 -3.89 10.96 -17.25
CA LEU A 22 -4.55 9.67 -17.50
C LEU A 22 -5.89 9.56 -16.77
N ASN A 23 -5.97 10.02 -15.53
CA ASN A 23 -7.20 10.01 -14.74
C ASN A 23 -8.28 10.90 -15.37
N GLN A 24 -7.90 12.08 -15.88
CA GLN A 24 -8.85 12.96 -16.58
C GLN A 24 -9.35 12.32 -17.88
N SER A 25 -8.45 11.75 -18.69
CA SER A 25 -8.84 11.03 -19.91
C SER A 25 -9.76 9.84 -19.64
N PHE A 26 -9.53 9.10 -18.55
CA PHE A 26 -10.44 8.03 -18.13
C PHE A 26 -11.83 8.55 -17.79
N LYS A 27 -11.92 9.63 -17.00
CA LYS A 27 -13.19 10.26 -16.64
C LYS A 27 -13.98 10.76 -17.84
N GLU A 28 -13.29 11.39 -18.79
CA GLU A 28 -13.91 11.91 -20.01
C GLU A 28 -14.44 10.79 -20.90
N MET A 29 -13.66 9.72 -21.11
CA MET A 29 -14.07 8.55 -21.90
C MET A 29 -15.32 7.89 -21.32
N HIS A 30 -15.41 7.79 -19.98
CA HIS A 30 -16.51 7.13 -19.31
C HIS A 30 -17.62 8.06 -18.83
N LYS A 31 -17.60 9.35 -19.22
CA LYS A 31 -18.62 10.33 -18.82
C LYS A 31 -20.04 9.95 -19.28
N HIS A 32 -20.13 9.29 -20.43
CA HIS A 32 -21.39 8.87 -21.05
C HIS A 32 -21.63 7.35 -20.97
N ASN A 33 -20.64 6.58 -20.52
CA ASN A 33 -20.79 5.14 -20.32
C ASN A 33 -21.44 4.86 -18.96
N LYS A 34 -22.27 3.81 -18.91
CA LYS A 34 -22.82 3.30 -17.65
C LYS A 34 -21.75 2.52 -16.88
N LEU A 35 -20.87 3.21 -16.18
CA LEU A 35 -20.04 2.60 -15.14
C LEU A 35 -20.89 2.26 -13.91
N ALA A 36 -20.41 1.31 -13.10
CA ALA A 36 -21.00 0.98 -11.80
C ALA A 36 -21.00 2.17 -10.82
N LEU A 37 -20.04 3.09 -10.96
CA LEU A 37 -19.95 4.33 -10.20
C LEU A 37 -19.86 5.53 -11.15
N PRO A 38 -20.36 6.73 -10.75
CA PRO A 38 -20.20 7.93 -11.56
C PRO A 38 -18.70 8.19 -11.83
N ALA A 39 -18.33 8.38 -13.11
CA ALA A 39 -16.94 8.53 -13.52
C ALA A 39 -16.18 9.60 -12.70
N ASP A 40 -16.83 10.74 -12.43
CA ASP A 40 -16.24 11.84 -11.66
C ASP A 40 -15.88 11.47 -10.21
N SER A 41 -16.55 10.47 -9.64
CA SER A 41 -16.35 10.01 -8.26
C SER A 41 -15.17 9.04 -8.11
N VAL A 42 -14.68 8.49 -9.22
CA VAL A 42 -13.56 7.54 -9.25
C VAL A 42 -12.28 8.30 -9.59
N ASN A 43 -11.21 8.12 -8.83
CA ASN A 43 -9.89 8.60 -9.19
C ASN A 43 -8.92 7.43 -9.31
N ILE A 44 -8.23 7.34 -10.44
CA ILE A 44 -7.18 6.35 -10.67
C ILE A 44 -5.81 7.00 -10.52
N LYS A 45 -4.87 6.24 -9.91
CA LYS A 45 -3.45 6.57 -9.92
C LYS A 45 -2.65 5.40 -10.48
N ILE A 46 -2.08 5.57 -11.66
CA ILE A 46 -1.28 4.55 -12.34
C ILE A 46 0.18 4.99 -12.32
N LEU A 47 0.99 4.26 -11.54
CA LEU A 47 2.34 4.65 -11.19
C LEU A 47 3.32 3.52 -11.57
N ASN A 48 4.55 3.87 -11.93
CA ASN A 48 5.52 2.84 -12.31
C ASN A 48 6.01 2.06 -11.08
N ALA A 49 6.01 0.73 -11.17
CA ALA A 49 6.37 -0.12 -10.04
C ALA A 49 7.81 0.10 -9.57
N GLY A 50 8.77 0.34 -10.48
CA GLY A 50 10.19 0.49 -10.13
C GLY A 50 10.50 1.71 -9.23
N ALA A 51 9.70 2.78 -9.34
CA ALA A 51 9.84 3.97 -8.51
C ALA A 51 8.98 3.89 -7.24
N TRP A 52 7.79 3.28 -7.31
CA TRP A 52 6.77 3.37 -6.26
C TRP A 52 6.60 2.14 -5.39
N SER A 53 6.77 0.94 -5.94
CA SER A 53 6.65 -0.30 -5.18
C SER A 53 7.87 -0.43 -4.26
N ARG A 54 7.61 -0.43 -2.95
CA ARG A 54 8.64 -0.61 -1.92
C ARG A 54 8.68 -2.02 -1.34
N SER A 55 7.57 -2.74 -1.42
CA SER A 55 7.48 -4.14 -1.02
C SER A 55 7.00 -4.98 -2.20
N SER A 56 7.47 -6.22 -2.25
CA SER A 56 6.99 -7.23 -3.19
C SER A 56 5.73 -7.94 -2.68
N GLU A 57 5.37 -7.74 -1.42
CA GLU A 57 4.21 -8.36 -0.79
C GLU A 57 2.92 -7.81 -1.38
N LYS A 58 2.09 -8.72 -1.88
CA LYS A 58 0.75 -8.41 -2.39
C LYS A 58 -0.25 -8.78 -1.32
N VAL A 59 -1.01 -7.79 -0.87
CA VAL A 59 -2.12 -8.00 0.05
C VAL A 59 -3.39 -8.14 -0.76
N PHE A 60 -3.98 -9.34 -0.73
CA PHE A 60 -5.26 -9.62 -1.34
C PHE A 60 -6.40 -9.09 -0.48
N VAL A 61 -7.50 -8.72 -1.14
CA VAL A 61 -8.75 -8.30 -0.51
C VAL A 61 -9.88 -8.56 -1.49
N SER A 62 -10.98 -9.15 -1.03
CA SER A 62 -12.22 -9.23 -1.79
C SER A 62 -12.89 -7.86 -1.77
N LEU A 63 -13.19 -7.32 -2.95
CA LEU A 63 -13.73 -5.97 -3.09
C LEU A 63 -15.25 -6.02 -3.20
N PRO A 64 -15.94 -4.93 -2.84
CA PRO A 64 -17.33 -4.74 -3.24
C PRO A 64 -17.50 -4.84 -4.75
N THR A 65 -18.61 -5.41 -5.21
CA THR A 65 -18.94 -5.57 -6.63
C THR A 65 -18.80 -4.26 -7.41
N GLU A 66 -19.21 -3.13 -6.82
CA GLU A 66 -19.09 -1.82 -7.46
C GLU A 66 -17.65 -1.40 -7.78
N LEU A 67 -16.67 -1.92 -7.02
CA LEU A 67 -15.25 -1.73 -7.29
C LEU A 67 -14.65 -2.84 -8.15
N GLU A 68 -15.12 -4.08 -8.03
CA GLU A 68 -14.68 -5.19 -8.89
C GLU A 68 -15.03 -4.92 -10.35
N ASP A 69 -16.24 -4.41 -10.62
CA ASP A 69 -16.67 -4.06 -11.98
C ASP A 69 -15.84 -2.92 -12.60
N LEU A 70 -15.19 -2.10 -11.78
CA LEU A 70 -14.32 -1.01 -12.24
C LEU A 70 -12.94 -1.50 -12.69
N ILE A 71 -12.45 -2.61 -12.13
CA ILE A 71 -11.13 -3.19 -12.46
C ILE A 71 -10.97 -3.43 -13.97
N PRO A 72 -11.84 -4.21 -14.65
CA PRO A 72 -11.68 -4.51 -16.06
C PRO A 72 -11.78 -3.25 -16.94
N GLU A 73 -12.62 -2.28 -16.59
CA GLU A 73 -12.77 -1.02 -17.33
C GLU A 73 -11.47 -0.20 -17.32
N VAL A 74 -10.80 -0.12 -16.15
CA VAL A 74 -9.50 0.56 -16.03
C VAL A 74 -8.40 -0.21 -16.77
N GLU A 75 -8.41 -1.54 -16.71
CA GLU A 75 -7.44 -2.38 -17.43
C GLU A 75 -7.57 -2.23 -18.94
N ASP A 76 -8.79 -2.26 -19.48
CA ASP A 76 -9.05 -2.09 -20.90
C ASP A 76 -8.71 -0.68 -21.39
N PHE A 77 -9.06 0.35 -20.61
CA PHE A 77 -8.62 1.73 -20.87
C PHE A 77 -7.09 1.81 -20.97
N TYR A 78 -6.39 1.25 -19.98
CA TYR A 78 -4.94 1.34 -19.92
C TYR A 78 -4.26 0.55 -21.05
N LYS A 79 -4.76 -0.64 -21.36
CA LYS A 79 -4.23 -1.51 -22.43
C LYS A 79 -4.33 -0.88 -23.81
N LYS A 80 -5.42 -0.14 -24.09
CA LYS A 80 -5.60 0.60 -25.36
C LYS A 80 -4.54 1.68 -25.55
N ASN A 81 -4.14 2.36 -24.48
CA ASN A 81 -3.17 3.45 -24.51
C ASN A 81 -1.71 2.99 -24.33
N HIS A 82 -1.51 1.83 -23.71
CA HIS A 82 -0.18 1.34 -23.32
C HIS A 82 -0.02 -0.16 -23.59
N SER A 83 0.28 -0.52 -24.84
CA SER A 83 0.61 -1.89 -25.22
C SER A 83 1.84 -2.43 -24.48
N GLY A 84 1.82 -3.72 -24.14
CA GLY A 84 2.93 -4.41 -23.48
C GLY A 84 3.09 -4.11 -21.98
N ARG A 85 2.18 -3.34 -21.37
CA ARG A 85 2.18 -3.08 -19.91
C ARG A 85 1.10 -3.91 -19.20
N LYS A 86 1.32 -4.19 -17.93
CA LYS A 86 0.39 -4.89 -17.04
C LYS A 86 0.17 -4.09 -15.76
N LEU A 87 -1.07 -3.98 -15.32
CA LEU A 87 -1.41 -3.33 -14.05
C LEU A 87 -1.24 -4.28 -12.88
N HIS A 88 -0.81 -3.71 -11.75
CA HIS A 88 -0.78 -4.38 -10.46
C HIS A 88 -1.53 -3.51 -9.47
N TRP A 89 -2.65 -4.03 -8.96
CA TRP A 89 -3.52 -3.31 -8.05
C TRP A 89 -2.94 -3.26 -6.64
N HIS A 90 -2.80 -2.05 -6.10
CA HIS A 90 -2.19 -1.82 -4.79
C HIS A 90 -3.24 -1.34 -3.77
N HIS A 91 -4.20 -2.20 -3.45
CA HIS A 91 -5.36 -1.86 -2.60
C HIS A 91 -5.00 -1.30 -1.22
N LEU A 92 -3.84 -1.68 -0.65
CA LEU A 92 -3.34 -1.10 0.61
C LEU A 92 -3.18 0.44 0.54
N MET A 93 -2.83 0.99 -0.62
CA MET A 93 -2.65 2.43 -0.85
C MET A 93 -3.91 3.09 -1.44
N SER A 94 -4.96 2.31 -1.70
CA SER A 94 -6.24 2.80 -2.18
C SER A 94 -7.15 3.20 -1.01
N ASN A 95 -7.92 4.26 -1.20
CA ASN A 95 -8.88 4.78 -0.23
C ASN A 95 -10.05 5.45 -0.95
N GLY A 96 -11.12 5.73 -0.22
CA GLY A 96 -12.32 6.32 -0.77
C GLY A 96 -13.22 6.92 0.30
N ILE A 97 -14.31 7.52 -0.15
CA ILE A 97 -15.36 8.07 0.73
C ILE A 97 -16.61 7.20 0.56
N VAL A 98 -17.15 6.72 1.67
CA VAL A 98 -18.41 5.99 1.72
C VAL A 98 -19.43 6.75 2.55
N SER A 99 -20.67 6.82 2.09
CA SER A 99 -21.73 7.49 2.84
C SER A 99 -22.44 6.49 3.74
N ALA A 100 -22.53 6.74 5.02
CA ALA A 100 -23.45 6.01 5.88
C ALA A 100 -24.88 6.50 5.59
N ALA A 101 -25.86 5.64 5.28
CA ALA A 101 -27.25 6.05 5.05
C ALA A 101 -28.20 5.50 6.12
N ASP A 102 -29.20 6.32 6.46
CA ASP A 102 -30.26 5.96 7.41
C ASP A 102 -31.18 4.87 6.85
N LEU A 103 -31.27 3.74 7.55
CA LEU A 103 -32.20 2.64 7.24
C LEU A 103 -33.67 3.07 7.25
N GLN A 104 -34.03 4.13 8.00
CA GLN A 104 -35.41 4.61 8.11
C GLN A 104 -35.82 5.48 6.90
N GLN A 105 -34.90 6.27 6.34
CA GLN A 105 -35.17 7.10 5.15
C GLN A 105 -35.32 6.26 3.87
N THR A 106 -34.64 5.12 3.79
CA THR A 106 -34.74 4.22 2.62
C THR A 106 -36.12 3.58 2.49
N GLN A 107 -36.87 3.42 3.58
CA GLN A 107 -38.23 2.87 3.56
C GLN A 107 -39.31 3.92 3.25
N GLN A 108 -39.09 5.21 3.57
CA GLN A 108 -40.06 6.27 3.28
C GLN A 108 -40.03 6.77 1.82
N ASN A 109 -38.90 6.64 1.12
CA ASN A 109 -38.78 7.02 -0.29
C ASN A 109 -39.31 5.96 -1.29
N ALA A 110 -40.01 4.93 -0.81
CA ALA A 110 -40.67 3.93 -1.64
C ALA A 110 -42.10 4.34 -2.09
N GLN A 111 -42.42 5.63 -2.12
CA GLN A 111 -43.63 6.16 -2.74
C GLN A 111 -43.29 6.88 -4.06
N PRO A 112 -44.11 6.71 -5.12
CA PRO A 112 -43.78 7.21 -6.45
C PRO A 112 -44.22 8.67 -6.59
N THR A 113 -43.45 9.63 -6.08
CA THR A 113 -43.65 11.04 -6.43
C THR A 113 -42.33 11.74 -6.77
N ASN A 114 -42.25 12.11 -8.05
CA ASN A 114 -41.25 12.90 -8.77
C ASN A 114 -39.83 12.31 -8.95
N PRO A 115 -39.30 12.35 -10.19
CA PRO A 115 -37.92 11.95 -10.47
C PRO A 115 -36.98 13.02 -9.92
N GLN A 116 -36.44 12.78 -8.72
CA GLN A 116 -35.20 13.43 -8.32
C GLN A 116 -34.10 13.03 -9.32
N PRO A 117 -33.17 13.95 -9.66
CA PRO A 117 -32.12 13.65 -10.60
C PRO A 117 -31.34 12.43 -10.09
N ALA A 118 -31.19 11.45 -10.98
CA ALA A 118 -30.57 10.14 -10.81
C ALA A 118 -29.78 10.01 -9.50
N SER A 119 -30.27 9.14 -8.61
CA SER A 119 -29.57 8.63 -7.44
C SER A 119 -28.10 8.38 -7.81
N ARG A 120 -27.24 9.31 -7.40
CA ARG A 120 -25.79 9.20 -7.57
C ARG A 120 -25.41 7.90 -6.88
N LEU A 121 -25.00 6.87 -7.64
CA LEU A 121 -24.53 5.61 -7.08
C LEU A 121 -23.34 5.93 -6.17
N GLN A 122 -23.63 6.01 -4.87
CA GLN A 122 -22.65 6.24 -3.82
C GLN A 122 -22.54 4.94 -3.05
N ILE A 123 -21.31 4.49 -2.86
CA ILE A 123 -20.98 3.37 -1.98
C ILE A 123 -21.54 3.71 -0.59
N THR A 124 -22.58 2.99 -0.19
CA THR A 124 -23.38 3.34 0.99
C THR A 124 -23.30 2.25 2.05
N PHE A 125 -23.01 2.64 3.29
CA PHE A 125 -23.05 1.79 4.47
C PHE A 125 -24.33 2.07 5.28
N LYS A 126 -25.14 1.08 5.60
CA LYS A 126 -26.45 1.34 6.24
C LYS A 126 -26.32 1.42 7.77
N ASN A 127 -26.72 2.53 8.39
CA ASN A 127 -26.84 2.68 9.84
C ASN A 127 -28.12 3.44 10.23
N GLU A 128 -28.49 3.51 11.50
CA GLU A 128 -29.68 4.26 11.97
C GLU A 128 -29.33 5.63 12.59
N VAL A 129 -28.07 6.06 12.48
CA VAL A 129 -27.49 7.16 13.29
C VAL A 129 -27.48 8.50 12.53
N GLY A 130 -27.59 8.47 11.19
CA GLY A 130 -27.63 9.63 10.32
C GLY A 130 -26.65 9.54 9.15
N GLN A 131 -26.69 10.50 8.22
CA GLN A 131 -25.85 10.48 7.04
C GLN A 131 -24.44 11.03 7.31
N TYR A 132 -23.41 10.17 7.27
CA TYR A 132 -22.00 10.53 7.48
C TYR A 132 -21.13 10.10 6.31
N ASP A 133 -20.22 10.95 5.85
CA ASP A 133 -19.24 10.58 4.84
C ASP A 133 -17.97 10.07 5.55
N LEU A 134 -17.71 8.77 5.49
CA LEU A 134 -16.55 8.11 6.07
C LEU A 134 -15.45 8.03 5.00
N GLU A 135 -14.32 8.68 5.25
CA GLU A 135 -13.12 8.50 4.45
C GLU A 135 -12.32 7.33 5.01
N VAL A 136 -12.22 6.26 4.22
CA VAL A 136 -11.78 4.93 4.63
C VAL A 136 -10.77 4.35 3.65
N THR A 137 -9.91 3.44 4.12
CA THR A 137 -9.08 2.62 3.23
C THR A 137 -9.92 1.59 2.48
N THR A 138 -9.40 1.03 1.39
CA THR A 138 -10.08 -0.06 0.68
C THR A 138 -10.30 -1.30 1.56
N PHE A 139 -9.42 -1.56 2.53
CA PHE A 139 -9.61 -2.66 3.49
C PHE A 139 -10.74 -2.38 4.48
N GLN A 140 -10.80 -1.15 5.01
CA GLN A 140 -11.92 -0.74 5.85
C GLN A 140 -13.24 -0.81 5.08
N LEU A 141 -13.24 -0.41 3.81
CA LEU A 141 -14.39 -0.51 2.93
C LEU A 141 -14.85 -1.97 2.78
N ALA A 142 -13.95 -2.90 2.44
CA ALA A 142 -14.26 -4.33 2.31
C ALA A 142 -14.88 -4.90 3.60
N VAL A 143 -14.31 -4.55 4.76
CA VAL A 143 -14.84 -4.95 6.07
C VAL A 143 -16.24 -4.39 6.29
N LEU A 144 -16.47 -3.09 6.10
CA LEU A 144 -17.79 -2.47 6.31
C LEU A 144 -18.86 -3.04 5.36
N PHE A 145 -18.46 -3.44 4.15
CA PHE A 145 -19.36 -4.02 3.16
C PHE A 145 -19.91 -5.40 3.55
N ALA A 146 -19.25 -6.11 4.46
CA ALA A 146 -19.74 -7.38 4.99
C ALA A 146 -21.13 -7.27 5.65
N TRP A 147 -21.54 -6.05 6.07
CA TRP A 147 -22.84 -5.77 6.68
C TRP A 147 -23.88 -5.17 5.73
N ASN A 148 -23.56 -4.91 4.46
CA ASN A 148 -24.45 -4.14 3.58
C ASN A 148 -25.82 -4.83 3.33
N GLN A 149 -25.81 -6.16 3.24
CA GLN A 149 -27.03 -6.99 3.11
C GLN A 149 -27.57 -7.47 4.46
N ARG A 150 -26.81 -7.30 5.55
CA ARG A 150 -27.13 -7.78 6.90
C ARG A 150 -26.77 -6.76 8.00
N PRO A 151 -27.42 -5.58 8.03
CA PRO A 151 -26.93 -4.44 8.84
C PRO A 151 -26.98 -4.64 10.37
N ARG A 152 -27.76 -5.61 10.85
CA ARG A 152 -27.97 -5.90 12.28
C ARG A 152 -27.31 -7.20 12.73
N GLU A 153 -26.70 -7.96 11.82
CA GLU A 153 -26.05 -9.22 12.17
C GLU A 153 -24.71 -9.01 12.87
N ARG A 154 -24.35 -9.98 13.71
CA ARG A 154 -23.01 -10.09 14.29
C ARG A 154 -22.19 -11.04 13.41
N ILE A 155 -20.98 -10.65 13.06
CA ILE A 155 -20.08 -11.45 12.21
C ILE A 155 -18.81 -11.74 13.01
N SER A 156 -18.39 -13.00 13.06
CA SER A 156 -17.15 -13.39 13.74
C SER A 156 -15.90 -12.91 12.99
N PHE A 157 -14.78 -12.83 13.68
CA PHE A 157 -13.47 -12.55 13.11
C PHE A 157 -13.15 -13.53 11.98
N GLU A 158 -13.37 -14.82 12.21
CA GLU A 158 -13.18 -15.89 11.22
C GLU A 158 -14.01 -15.64 9.95
N ASN A 159 -15.30 -15.31 10.10
CA ASN A 159 -16.15 -15.07 8.95
C ASN A 159 -15.80 -13.77 8.22
N LEU A 160 -15.32 -12.73 8.92
CA LEU A 160 -14.79 -11.53 8.28
C LEU A 160 -13.51 -11.80 7.50
N LYS A 161 -12.65 -12.68 8.01
CA LYS A 161 -11.44 -13.13 7.32
C LYS A 161 -11.77 -13.86 6.03
N LEU A 162 -12.76 -14.75 6.05
CA LEU A 162 -13.26 -15.43 4.85
C LEU A 162 -13.92 -14.46 3.86
N ALA A 163 -14.77 -13.55 4.35
CA ALA A 163 -15.51 -12.62 3.49
C ALA A 163 -14.63 -11.54 2.84
N THR A 164 -13.57 -11.10 3.51
CA THR A 164 -12.69 -10.04 3.01
C THR A 164 -11.40 -10.56 2.38
N GLU A 165 -11.06 -11.83 2.58
CA GLU A 165 -9.79 -12.47 2.19
C GLU A 165 -8.53 -11.73 2.69
N LEU A 166 -8.68 -10.84 3.68
CA LEU A 166 -7.57 -10.10 4.23
C LEU A 166 -6.65 -11.01 5.06
N PRO A 167 -5.32 -10.84 4.96
CA PRO A 167 -4.39 -11.48 5.88
C PRO A 167 -4.69 -11.09 7.33
N ASP A 168 -4.48 -12.02 8.24
CA ASP A 168 -4.80 -11.87 9.68
C ASP A 168 -4.25 -10.57 10.29
N ALA A 169 -2.98 -10.25 10.00
CA ALA A 169 -2.34 -9.03 10.48
C ALA A 169 -3.03 -7.73 9.99
N GLU A 170 -3.43 -7.69 8.71
CA GLU A 170 -4.11 -6.52 8.13
C GLU A 170 -5.56 -6.43 8.58
N LEU A 171 -6.27 -7.57 8.69
CA LEU A 171 -7.65 -7.61 9.17
C LEU A 171 -7.74 -7.11 10.61
N ARG A 172 -6.88 -7.58 11.51
CA ARG A 172 -6.86 -7.14 12.92
C ARG A 172 -6.68 -5.64 13.06
N ARG A 173 -5.72 -5.09 12.33
CA ARG A 173 -5.40 -3.65 12.37
C ARG A 173 -6.51 -2.81 11.73
N THR A 174 -7.12 -3.32 10.66
CA THR A 174 -8.30 -2.72 10.01
C THR A 174 -9.50 -2.71 10.96
N LEU A 175 -9.85 -3.83 11.59
CA LEU A 175 -10.95 -3.90 12.55
C LEU A 175 -10.72 -3.00 13.75
N TRP A 176 -9.50 -2.98 14.30
CA TRP A 176 -9.13 -2.11 15.41
C TRP A 176 -9.36 -0.63 15.08
N SER A 177 -9.07 -0.20 13.86
CA SER A 177 -9.34 1.17 13.42
C SER A 177 -10.83 1.53 13.37
N LEU A 178 -11.72 0.54 13.26
CA LEU A 178 -13.17 0.72 13.18
C LEU A 178 -13.86 0.59 14.55
N VAL A 179 -13.30 -0.20 15.47
CA VAL A 179 -13.83 -0.41 16.83
C VAL A 179 -13.15 0.42 17.92
N ALA A 180 -11.97 0.97 17.66
CA ALA A 180 -11.15 1.67 18.65
C ALA A 180 -10.42 2.88 18.04
N PHE A 181 -11.12 3.66 17.21
CA PHE A 181 -10.56 4.88 16.63
C PHE A 181 -10.35 5.97 17.70
N PRO A 182 -9.11 6.45 17.94
CA PRO A 182 -8.79 7.28 19.11
C PRO A 182 -9.54 8.62 19.20
N LYS A 183 -9.88 9.22 18.07
CA LYS A 183 -10.52 10.54 18.02
C LYS A 183 -12.05 10.47 18.03
N LEU A 184 -12.63 9.27 17.99
CA LEU A 184 -14.06 9.08 17.84
C LEU A 184 -14.67 8.65 19.17
N LYS A 185 -15.67 9.42 19.65
CA LYS A 185 -16.38 9.08 20.89
C LYS A 185 -17.27 7.85 20.74
N ARG A 186 -17.81 7.62 19.54
CA ARG A 186 -18.69 6.51 19.20
C ARG A 186 -18.12 5.75 18.02
N GLN A 187 -17.72 4.52 18.27
CA GLN A 187 -17.02 3.69 17.30
C GLN A 187 -17.98 3.24 16.19
N VAL A 188 -17.44 2.98 14.99
CA VAL A 188 -18.23 2.59 13.82
C VAL A 188 -18.75 1.16 14.00
N LEU A 189 -17.89 0.29 14.51
CA LEU A 189 -18.19 -1.08 14.86
C LEU A 189 -18.12 -1.27 16.38
N LEU A 190 -18.94 -2.20 16.87
CA LEU A 190 -18.90 -2.76 18.20
C LEU A 190 -18.32 -4.18 18.12
N TYR A 191 -17.79 -4.69 19.23
CA TYR A 191 -17.22 -6.03 19.28
C TYR A 191 -17.34 -6.67 20.66
N ASP A 192 -17.29 -7.99 20.71
CA ASP A 192 -17.35 -8.83 21.91
C ASP A 192 -16.53 -10.13 21.70
N PRO A 193 -15.70 -10.58 22.65
CA PRO A 193 -15.40 -9.97 23.95
C PRO A 193 -14.50 -8.73 23.84
N ALA A 194 -14.55 -7.87 24.86
CA ALA A 194 -13.71 -6.67 24.96
C ALA A 194 -12.22 -7.04 25.11
N VAL A 195 -11.35 -6.37 24.34
CA VAL A 195 -9.90 -6.60 24.34
C VAL A 195 -9.14 -5.29 24.25
N SER A 196 -7.87 -5.28 24.68
CA SER A 196 -7.05 -4.06 24.74
C SER A 196 -6.14 -3.87 23.53
N SER A 197 -5.99 -4.90 22.68
CA SER A 197 -5.09 -4.89 21.54
C SER A 197 -5.69 -5.63 20.33
N PRO A 198 -5.38 -5.21 19.09
CA PRO A 198 -5.77 -5.95 17.88
C PRO A 198 -5.27 -7.41 17.85
N LYS A 199 -4.17 -7.69 18.56
CA LYS A 199 -3.58 -9.04 18.64
C LYS A 199 -4.44 -10.01 19.46
N ASP A 200 -5.31 -9.49 20.31
CA ASP A 200 -6.08 -10.28 21.26
C ASP A 200 -7.43 -10.74 20.70
N PHE A 201 -7.81 -10.30 19.48
CA PHE A 201 -9.00 -10.81 18.82
C PHE A 201 -8.88 -12.33 18.60
N ALA A 202 -9.87 -13.08 19.03
CA ALA A 202 -9.96 -14.52 18.77
C ALA A 202 -10.80 -14.75 17.50
N GLU A 203 -10.72 -15.94 16.92
CA GLU A 203 -11.56 -16.34 15.77
C GLU A 203 -13.06 -16.18 16.08
N GLY A 204 -13.45 -16.42 17.34
CA GLY A 204 -14.80 -16.24 17.85
C GLY A 204 -15.18 -14.81 18.27
N THR A 205 -14.27 -13.83 18.18
CA THR A 205 -14.63 -12.42 18.46
C THR A 205 -15.67 -11.97 17.45
N VAL A 206 -16.82 -11.50 17.92
CA VAL A 206 -17.92 -11.05 17.08
C VAL A 206 -17.94 -9.53 16.95
N PHE A 207 -18.26 -9.05 15.76
CA PHE A 207 -18.35 -7.63 15.42
C PHE A 207 -19.75 -7.29 14.90
N SER A 208 -20.20 -6.07 15.14
CA SER A 208 -21.48 -5.57 14.61
C SER A 208 -21.45 -4.07 14.36
N VAL A 209 -22.28 -3.60 13.44
CA VAL A 209 -22.45 -2.15 13.20
C VAL A 209 -23.01 -1.46 14.44
N ASN A 210 -22.43 -0.33 14.82
CA ASN A 210 -22.98 0.49 15.89
C ASN A 210 -24.24 1.23 15.42
N GLN A 211 -25.40 0.81 15.92
CA GLN A 211 -26.70 1.39 15.58
C GLN A 211 -27.18 2.46 16.59
N GLU A 212 -26.38 2.82 17.60
CA GLU A 212 -26.81 3.74 18.63
C GLU A 212 -27.02 5.17 18.11
N LYS A 213 -28.27 5.64 18.15
CA LYS A 213 -28.64 7.01 17.75
C LYS A 213 -27.91 8.06 18.60
N ASN A 214 -27.41 9.09 17.93
CA ASN A 214 -26.73 10.20 18.58
C ASN A 214 -27.77 11.07 19.29
N SER A 215 -27.59 11.37 20.58
CA SER A 215 -28.52 12.21 21.35
C SER A 215 -28.55 13.67 20.89
N LYS A 216 -27.57 14.08 20.06
CA LYS A 216 -27.61 15.30 19.26
C LYS A 216 -27.56 14.91 17.78
N VAL A 217 -28.61 15.22 17.02
CA VAL A 217 -28.63 15.06 15.56
C VAL A 217 -27.51 15.92 14.96
N GLN A 218 -26.39 15.29 14.61
CA GLN A 218 -25.35 15.98 13.85
C GLN A 218 -25.84 16.10 12.41
N LYS A 219 -26.00 17.35 11.96
CA LYS A 219 -26.20 17.65 10.54
C LYS A 219 -24.93 17.19 9.80
N ARG A 220 -25.08 16.18 8.92
CA ARG A 220 -24.12 15.68 7.92
C ARG A 220 -22.63 16.01 8.18
N GLY A 221 -21.85 15.02 8.59
CA GLY A 221 -20.41 15.19 8.86
C GLY A 221 -19.51 14.30 7.99
N LYS A 222 -18.30 14.78 7.69
CA LYS A 222 -17.23 13.97 7.09
C LYS A 222 -16.24 13.55 8.18
N ILE A 223 -15.94 12.26 8.26
CA ILE A 223 -15.01 11.68 9.25
C ILE A 223 -13.91 10.91 8.51
N ASN A 224 -12.65 11.21 8.79
CA ASN A 224 -11.52 10.45 8.24
C ASN A 224 -11.07 9.36 9.22
N LEU A 225 -11.19 8.11 8.79
CA LEU A 225 -10.87 6.91 9.55
C LEU A 225 -9.59 6.21 9.07
N ILE A 226 -8.92 6.72 8.03
CA ILE A 226 -7.68 6.10 7.48
C ILE A 226 -6.59 6.04 8.55
N GLY A 227 -6.45 7.11 9.34
CA GLY A 227 -5.50 7.17 10.45
C GLY A 227 -4.06 6.86 10.04
N ARG A 228 -3.48 5.80 10.61
CA ARG A 228 -2.10 5.35 10.35
C ARG A 228 -2.03 4.10 9.47
N LEU A 229 -3.14 3.61 8.93
CA LEU A 229 -3.20 2.31 8.23
C LEU A 229 -2.35 2.28 6.95
N GLN A 230 -2.20 3.43 6.28
CA GLN A 230 -1.41 3.59 5.06
C GLN A 230 -0.01 4.16 5.31
N LEU A 231 0.41 4.28 6.58
CA LEU A 231 1.76 4.72 6.93
C LEU A 231 2.72 3.54 7.04
N THR A 232 4.01 3.83 7.00
CA THR A 232 5.09 2.84 7.12
C THR A 232 4.91 1.98 8.37
N THR A 233 4.96 0.66 8.18
CA THR A 233 4.90 -0.33 9.26
C THR A 233 6.30 -0.72 9.71
N GLU A 234 6.43 -1.36 10.88
CA GLU A 234 7.72 -1.87 11.36
C GLU A 234 8.35 -2.83 10.35
N ARG A 235 7.56 -3.77 9.84
CA ARG A 235 7.98 -4.71 8.80
C ARG A 235 8.51 -4.01 7.55
N MET A 236 7.86 -2.94 7.10
CA MET A 236 8.35 -2.16 5.95
C MET A 236 9.70 -1.48 6.24
N ARG A 237 9.97 -1.08 7.48
CA ARG A 237 11.29 -0.53 7.86
C ARG A 237 12.36 -1.61 7.84
N GLU A 238 12.05 -2.81 8.31
CA GLU A 238 12.96 -3.96 8.28
C GLU A 238 13.32 -4.30 6.82
N GLU A 239 12.33 -4.40 5.93
CA GLU A 239 12.54 -4.61 4.49
C GLU A 239 13.40 -3.50 3.85
N GLU A 240 13.16 -2.23 4.19
CA GLU A 240 13.97 -1.10 3.72
C GLU A 240 15.42 -1.19 4.22
N ASN A 241 15.62 -1.58 5.48
CA ASN A 241 16.96 -1.78 6.05
C ASN A 241 17.70 -2.93 5.36
N GLU A 242 17.03 -4.05 5.10
CA GLU A 242 17.61 -5.17 4.34
C GLU A 242 18.01 -4.73 2.92
N GLY A 243 17.16 -3.97 2.24
CA GLY A 243 17.47 -3.39 0.93
C GLY A 243 18.69 -2.46 0.96
N ILE A 244 18.83 -1.64 2.00
CA ILE A 244 20.02 -0.79 2.21
C ILE A 244 21.28 -1.65 2.36
N VAL A 245 21.21 -2.72 3.16
CA VAL A 245 22.35 -3.63 3.36
C VAL A 245 22.74 -4.31 2.05
N GLN A 246 21.78 -4.83 1.29
CA GLN A 246 22.02 -5.43 -0.03
C GLN A 246 22.64 -4.43 -1.01
N LEU A 247 22.15 -3.19 -1.05
CA LEU A 247 22.74 -2.15 -1.90
C LEU A 247 24.19 -1.86 -1.51
N ARG A 248 24.51 -1.79 -0.21
CA ARG A 248 25.89 -1.60 0.27
C ARG A 248 26.79 -2.76 -0.15
N ILE A 249 26.29 -3.99 -0.11
CA ILE A 249 27.01 -5.18 -0.60
C ILE A 249 27.33 -5.02 -2.09
N LEU A 250 26.32 -4.77 -2.93
CA LEU A 250 26.49 -4.64 -4.38
C LEU A 250 27.45 -3.50 -4.74
N ARG A 251 27.32 -2.34 -4.11
CA ARG A 251 28.19 -1.18 -4.37
C ARG A 251 29.63 -1.43 -3.90
N THR A 252 29.80 -2.19 -2.82
CA THR A 252 31.13 -2.61 -2.36
C THR A 252 31.78 -3.55 -3.37
N GLN A 253 31.06 -4.55 -3.87
CA GLN A 253 31.54 -5.47 -4.90
C GLN A 253 31.90 -4.74 -6.20
N GLU A 254 31.00 -3.88 -6.69
CA GLU A 254 31.20 -3.05 -7.88
C GLU A 254 32.46 -2.18 -7.76
N ALA A 255 32.61 -1.47 -6.65
CA ALA A 255 33.76 -0.60 -6.41
C ALA A 255 35.08 -1.38 -6.30
N ILE A 256 35.09 -2.55 -5.63
CA ILE A 256 36.28 -3.41 -5.60
C ILE A 256 36.65 -3.86 -7.01
N ILE A 257 35.70 -4.36 -7.80
CA ILE A 257 35.95 -4.78 -9.19
C ILE A 257 36.47 -3.61 -10.03
N GLN A 258 35.92 -2.40 -9.86
CA GLN A 258 36.37 -1.21 -10.58
C GLN A 258 37.84 -0.89 -10.27
N ILE A 259 38.24 -0.87 -8.99
CA ILE A 259 39.64 -0.67 -8.57
C ILE A 259 40.53 -1.76 -9.16
N MET A 260 40.12 -3.03 -9.03
CA MET A 260 40.88 -4.18 -9.49
C MET A 260 41.08 -4.19 -11.02
N LYS A 261 40.05 -3.79 -11.79
CA LYS A 261 40.15 -3.62 -13.24
C LYS A 261 41.21 -2.61 -13.64
N MET A 262 41.34 -1.50 -12.89
CA MET A 262 42.30 -0.43 -13.15
C MET A 262 43.73 -0.79 -12.73
N ARG A 263 43.89 -1.36 -11.52
CA ARG A 263 45.20 -1.60 -10.91
C ARG A 263 45.81 -2.94 -11.29
N LYS A 264 44.99 -3.94 -11.63
CA LYS A 264 45.33 -5.35 -11.90
C LYS A 264 45.98 -6.11 -10.73
N ARG A 265 46.78 -5.46 -9.90
CA ARG A 265 47.36 -5.96 -8.64
C ARG A 265 47.36 -4.85 -7.59
N ILE A 266 46.90 -5.13 -6.38
CA ILE A 266 46.80 -4.13 -5.29
C ILE A 266 46.91 -4.78 -3.92
N ASN A 267 47.54 -4.09 -2.96
CA ASN A 267 47.57 -4.52 -1.56
C ASN A 267 46.28 -4.14 -0.82
N ASN A 268 45.87 -4.95 0.17
CA ASN A 268 44.67 -4.77 0.98
C ASN A 268 44.55 -3.37 1.61
N ALA A 269 45.64 -2.81 2.15
CA ALA A 269 45.62 -1.47 2.76
C ALA A 269 45.29 -0.38 1.73
N GLN A 270 45.88 -0.48 0.54
CA GLN A 270 45.60 0.44 -0.58
C GLN A 270 44.18 0.25 -1.10
N LEU A 271 43.72 -0.99 -1.27
CA LEU A 271 42.36 -1.30 -1.69
C LEU A 271 41.33 -0.71 -0.74
N GLN A 272 41.51 -0.87 0.57
CA GLN A 272 40.60 -0.28 1.56
C GLN A 272 40.55 1.26 1.47
N THR A 273 41.70 1.89 1.26
CA THR A 273 41.80 3.35 1.17
C THR A 273 41.06 3.88 -0.08
N GLU A 274 41.33 3.29 -1.25
CA GLU A 274 40.65 3.66 -2.50
C GLU A 274 39.15 3.34 -2.45
N LEU A 275 38.76 2.22 -1.84
CA LEU A 275 37.37 1.82 -1.69
C LEU A 275 36.56 2.81 -0.83
N VAL A 276 37.13 3.26 0.30
CA VAL A 276 36.49 4.27 1.15
C VAL A 276 36.32 5.58 0.39
N GLU A 277 37.32 5.98 -0.39
CA GLU A 277 37.26 7.22 -1.18
C GLU A 277 36.17 7.19 -2.26
N ILE A 278 35.96 6.05 -2.92
CA ILE A 278 34.87 5.85 -3.90
C ILE A 278 33.50 5.90 -3.21
N LEU A 279 33.36 5.25 -2.05
CA LEU A 279 32.06 5.04 -1.41
C LEU A 279 31.64 6.17 -0.44
N LYS A 280 32.54 7.08 -0.06
CA LYS A 280 32.31 8.09 1.01
C LYS A 280 31.05 8.93 0.86
N ASN A 281 30.62 9.22 -0.38
CA ASN A 281 29.43 10.02 -0.67
C ASN A 281 28.11 9.22 -0.53
N MET A 282 28.21 7.90 -0.34
CA MET A 282 27.08 6.99 -0.16
C MET A 282 27.05 6.39 1.24
N PHE A 283 28.18 5.81 1.71
CA PHE A 283 28.35 5.27 3.06
C PHE A 283 29.83 4.99 3.37
N LEU A 284 30.16 4.80 4.65
CA LEU A 284 31.47 4.30 5.09
C LEU A 284 31.42 2.76 5.19
N PRO A 285 32.13 2.00 4.34
CA PRO A 285 32.10 0.54 4.38
C PRO A 285 32.78 -0.01 5.64
N GLN A 286 32.13 -0.98 6.30
CA GLN A 286 32.69 -1.65 7.48
C GLN A 286 33.74 -2.69 7.07
N LYS A 287 34.82 -2.81 7.85
CA LYS A 287 35.89 -3.80 7.60
C LYS A 287 35.38 -5.23 7.44
N LYS A 288 34.37 -5.61 8.24
CA LYS A 288 33.72 -6.93 8.14
C LYS A 288 33.10 -7.15 6.76
N MET A 289 32.30 -6.19 6.28
CA MET A 289 31.67 -6.24 4.95
C MET A 289 32.73 -6.31 3.84
N ILE A 290 33.79 -5.49 3.91
CA ILE A 290 34.87 -5.51 2.90
C ILE A 290 35.51 -6.91 2.84
N LYS A 291 35.82 -7.50 3.99
CA LYS A 291 36.38 -8.86 4.05
C LYS A 291 35.44 -9.89 3.42
N GLU A 292 34.17 -9.89 3.82
CA GLU A 292 33.15 -10.81 3.28
C GLU A 292 33.01 -10.67 1.75
N GLN A 293 33.03 -9.44 1.23
CA GLN A 293 32.92 -9.22 -0.22
C GLN A 293 34.19 -9.60 -0.98
N ILE A 294 35.37 -9.45 -0.38
CA ILE A 294 36.63 -9.94 -0.98
C ILE A 294 36.60 -11.46 -1.11
N GLU A 295 36.24 -12.19 -0.05
CA GLU A 295 36.16 -13.66 -0.14
C GLU A 295 35.12 -14.08 -1.18
N TRP A 296 33.94 -13.43 -1.19
CA TRP A 296 32.91 -13.69 -2.20
C TRP A 296 33.44 -13.49 -3.63
N LEU A 297 34.21 -12.42 -3.88
CA LEU A 297 34.80 -12.15 -5.20
C LEU A 297 35.90 -13.15 -5.58
N ILE A 298 36.62 -13.72 -4.59
CA ILE A 298 37.60 -14.79 -4.81
C ILE A 298 36.88 -16.08 -5.23
N ASP A 299 35.84 -16.47 -4.48
CA ASP A 299 35.05 -17.67 -4.74
C ASP A 299 34.38 -17.63 -6.12
N HIS A 300 33.95 -16.43 -6.55
CA HIS A 300 33.35 -16.20 -7.87
C HIS A 300 34.37 -15.92 -8.98
N LYS A 301 35.67 -16.09 -8.70
CA LYS A 301 36.77 -15.99 -9.66
C LYS A 301 36.94 -14.62 -10.30
N TYR A 302 36.53 -13.53 -9.65
CA TYR A 302 36.80 -12.17 -10.13
C TYR A 302 38.23 -11.72 -9.77
N ILE A 303 38.72 -12.15 -8.62
CA ILE A 303 40.05 -11.84 -8.09
C ILE A 303 40.67 -13.08 -7.46
N LYS A 304 42.00 -13.10 -7.28
CA LYS A 304 42.71 -14.09 -6.46
C LYS A 304 43.69 -13.42 -5.52
N ARG A 305 44.11 -14.14 -4.49
CA ARG A 305 45.26 -13.76 -3.68
C ARG A 305 46.55 -14.04 -4.46
N ASP A 306 47.54 -13.20 -4.23
CA ASP A 306 48.89 -13.45 -4.71
C ASP A 306 49.48 -14.68 -4.01
N GLU A 307 50.27 -15.46 -4.73
CA GLU A 307 50.91 -16.68 -4.19
C GLU A 307 52.00 -16.35 -3.16
N THR A 308 52.60 -15.15 -3.27
CA THR A 308 53.71 -14.71 -2.42
C THR A 308 53.26 -13.83 -1.24
N ASP A 309 52.15 -13.09 -1.39
CA ASP A 309 51.60 -12.22 -0.35
C ASP A 309 50.08 -12.33 -0.25
N ILE A 310 49.61 -12.92 0.85
CA ILE A 310 48.18 -13.13 1.12
C ILE A 310 47.37 -11.82 1.21
N ASN A 311 48.04 -10.68 1.43
CA ASN A 311 47.43 -9.35 1.49
C ASN A 311 47.40 -8.64 0.13
N THR A 312 47.95 -9.25 -0.91
CA THR A 312 47.91 -8.72 -2.27
C THR A 312 46.87 -9.47 -3.09
N PHE A 313 46.04 -8.73 -3.82
CA PHE A 313 45.00 -9.25 -4.69
C PHE A 313 45.36 -9.01 -6.14
N ILE A 314 45.02 -9.97 -7.01
CA ILE A 314 45.24 -9.96 -8.46
C ILE A 314 43.89 -10.11 -9.16
N TYR A 315 43.63 -9.29 -10.17
CA TYR A 315 42.42 -9.38 -10.99
C TYR A 315 42.49 -10.57 -11.95
N MET A 316 41.41 -11.34 -12.10
CA MET A 316 41.42 -12.60 -12.86
C MET A 316 40.67 -12.59 -14.18
N ALA A 317 40.07 -11.46 -14.59
CA ALA A 317 39.35 -11.39 -15.87
C ALA A 317 40.22 -10.86 -17.02
#